data_AF-A0AAW9IK23-F1
#
_entry.id   AF-A0AAW9IK23-F1
#
_cell.length_a   1.000
_cell.length_b   1.000
_cell.length_c   1.000
_cell.angle_alpha   90.00
_cell.angle_beta   90.00
_cell.angle_gamma   90.00
#
_symmetry.space_group_name_H-M   'P 1'
#
loop_
_entity.id
_entity.type
_entity.pdbx_description
1 polymer ?
#
loop_
_entity_poly.entity_id
_entity_poly.type
_entity_poly.pdbx_seq_one_letter_code
_entity_poly.pdbx_strand_id
1 'polypeptide(L)' 'MGDTKWTEDQLKAITTRGCNLLVAAAAGSGKTAVLVERIIRIITNENNPVDIDRLLVVT' A
#
# COMPACT_ATOMS: atom_id res chain seq x y z
N MET A 1 -11.35 7.65 -14.35
CA MET A 1 -11.08 6.59 -13.35
C MET A 1 -11.84 6.98 -12.10
N GLY A 2 -12.72 6.11 -11.58
CA GLY A 2 -13.49 6.45 -10.38
C GLY A 2 -12.54 6.67 -9.20
N ASP A 3 -12.72 7.77 -8.48
CA ASP A 3 -11.95 8.03 -7.26
C ASP A 3 -12.21 6.91 -6.25
N THR A 4 -11.21 6.06 -6.05
CA THR A 4 -11.28 5.01 -5.04
C THR A 4 -11.18 5.68 -3.66
N LYS A 5 -12.30 5.76 -2.95
CA LYS A 5 -12.33 6.27 -1.57
C LYS A 5 -11.73 5.25 -0.61
N TRP A 6 -10.51 5.51 -0.16
CA TRP A 6 -9.88 4.77 0.94
C TRP A 6 -10.45 5.24 2.28
N THR A 7 -10.66 4.31 3.21
CA THR A 7 -10.86 4.65 4.63
C THR A 7 -9.58 5.23 5.22
N GLU A 8 -9.68 5.92 6.36
CA GLU A 8 -8.50 6.47 7.04
C GLU A 8 -7.47 5.39 7.40
N ASP A 9 -7.93 4.24 7.90
CA ASP A 9 -7.05 3.11 8.23
C ASP A 9 -6.36 2.53 7.00
N GLN A 10 -7.09 2.38 5.90
CA GLN A 10 -6.50 1.94 4.63
C GLN A 10 -5.48 2.94 4.12
N LEU A 11 -5.79 4.24 4.15
CA LEU A 11 -4.88 5.30 3.73
C LEU A 11 -3.62 5.33 4.60
N LYS A 12 -3.77 5.14 5.93
CA LYS A 12 -2.64 5.02 6.87
C LYS A 12 -1.78 3.81 6.54
N ALA A 13 -2.40 2.66 6.25
CA ALA A 13 -1.69 1.46 5.81
C ALA A 13 -1.02 1.65 4.44
N ILE A 14 -1.58 2.45 3.53
CA ILE A 14 -1.01 2.75 2.22
C ILE A 14 0.18 3.71 2.33
N THR A 15 0.13 4.70 3.24
CA THR A 15 1.06 5.85 3.27
C THR A 15 2.17 5.75 4.31
N THR A 16 2.01 4.97 5.40
CA THR A 16 3.03 4.84 6.45
C THR A 16 4.35 4.28 5.90
N ARG A 17 5.49 4.90 6.18
CA ARG A 17 6.84 4.51 5.71
C ARG A 17 7.86 4.59 6.87
N GLY A 18 9.04 4.02 6.66
CA GLY A 18 10.17 4.15 7.59
C GLY A 18 10.10 3.26 8.84
N CYS A 19 9.19 2.30 8.87
CA CYS A 19 9.07 1.34 9.97
C CYS A 19 8.50 0.00 9.47
N ASN A 20 8.68 -1.04 10.30
CA ASN A 20 7.94 -2.29 10.13
C ASN A 20 6.47 -2.04 10.49
N LEU A 21 5.57 -2.44 9.59
CA LEU A 21 4.13 -2.19 9.72
C LEU A 21 3.37 -3.51 9.75
N LEU A 22 2.59 -3.74 10.81
CA LEU A 22 1.65 -4.83 10.92
C LEU A 22 0.23 -4.29 10.72
N VAL A 23 -0.53 -4.88 9.78
CA VAL A 23 -1.92 -4.49 9.50
C VAL A 23 -2.82 -5.69 9.82
N ALA A 24 -3.63 -5.56 10.86
CA ALA A 24 -4.68 -6.52 11.19
C ALA A 24 -6.01 -6.05 10.61
N ALA A 25 -6.67 -6.89 9.81
CA ALA A 25 -7.95 -6.53 9.20
C ALA A 25 -8.84 -7.75 8.91
N ALA A 26 -10.14 -7.57 9.13
CA ALA A 26 -11.16 -8.61 8.92
C ALA A 26 -11.23 -9.09 7.46
N ALA A 27 -11.90 -10.21 7.21
CA ALA A 27 -12.23 -10.65 5.85
C ALA A 27 -13.04 -9.54 5.11
N GLY A 28 -12.83 -9.38 3.81
CA GLY A 28 -13.53 -8.37 3.01
C GLY A 28 -13.06 -6.91 3.20
N SER A 29 -12.13 -6.62 4.10
CA SER A 29 -11.60 -5.27 4.36
C SER A 29 -10.71 -4.68 3.24
N GLY A 30 -10.54 -5.38 2.13
CA GLY A 30 -9.72 -4.91 1.01
C GLY A 30 -8.21 -5.01 1.22
N LYS A 31 -7.71 -5.92 2.07
CA LYS A 31 -6.27 -6.12 2.34
C LYS A 31 -5.39 -6.16 1.09
N THR A 32 -5.81 -6.91 0.07
CA THR A 32 -5.07 -7.02 -1.19
C THR A 32 -5.07 -5.69 -1.95
N ALA A 33 -6.19 -4.97 -1.99
CA ALA A 33 -6.27 -3.67 -2.64
C ALA A 33 -5.37 -2.63 -1.96
N VAL A 34 -5.33 -2.63 -0.61
CA VAL A 34 -4.42 -1.80 0.19
C VAL A 34 -2.97 -2.12 -0.11
N LEU A 35 -2.60 -3.41 -0.20
CA LEU A 35 -1.23 -3.83 -0.52
C LEU A 35 -0.82 -3.40 -1.94
N VAL A 36 -1.69 -3.60 -2.93
CA VAL A 36 -1.44 -3.21 -4.32
C VAL A 36 -1.27 -1.69 -4.45
N GLU A 37 -2.18 -0.90 -3.87
CA GLU A 37 -2.09 0.56 -3.87
C GLU A 37 -0.81 1.04 -3.16
N ARG A 38 -0.42 0.39 -2.06
CA ARG A 38 0.83 0.69 -1.36
C ARG A 38 2.04 0.47 -2.27
N ILE A 39 2.08 -0.63 -3.03
CA ILE A 39 3.15 -0.92 -3.98
C ILE A 39 3.17 0.11 -5.10
N ILE A 40 2.02 0.43 -5.70
CA ILE A 40 1.90 1.46 -6.74
C ILE A 40 2.51 2.78 -6.25
N ARG A 41 2.13 3.27 -5.06
CA ARG A 41 2.69 4.51 -4.51
C ARG A 41 4.17 4.46 -4.17
N ILE A 42 4.74 3.28 -3.95
CA ILE A 42 6.18 3.12 -3.73
C ILE A 42 6.92 3.25 -5.05
N ILE A 43 6.45 2.58 -6.10
CA ILE A 43 7.13 2.57 -7.40
C ILE A 43 6.91 3.87 -8.19
N THR A 44 5.77 4.56 -8.00
CA THR A 44 5.45 5.83 -8.66
C THR A 44 5.79 7.06 -7.82
N ASN A 45 6.61 6.94 -6.77
CA ASN A 45 7.00 8.07 -5.95
C ASN A 45 7.96 8.99 -6.72
N GLU A 46 7.56 10.23 -7.00
CA GLU A 46 8.37 11.18 -7.77
C GLU A 46 9.69 11.58 -7.08
N ASN A 47 9.69 11.65 -5.75
CA ASN A 47 10.85 12.11 -4.97
C ASN A 47 11.85 10.98 -4.67
N ASN A 48 11.37 9.75 -4.57
CA ASN A 48 12.18 8.58 -4.26
C ASN A 48 11.58 7.32 -4.90
N PRO A 49 11.70 7.16 -6.23
CA PRO A 49 11.15 6.01 -6.93
C PRO A 49 11.93 4.75 -6.56
N VAL A 50 11.20 3.65 -6.37
CA VAL A 50 11.77 2.32 -6.12
C VAL A 50 11.40 1.43 -7.30
N ASP A 51 12.40 0.80 -7.91
CA ASP A 51 12.16 -0.16 -8.98
C ASP A 51 11.44 -1.41 -8.42
N ILE A 52 10.55 -1.99 -9.22
CA ILE A 52 9.68 -3.10 -8.83
C ILE A 52 10.49 -4.35 -8.47
N ASP A 53 11.67 -4.52 -9.06
CA ASP A 53 12.62 -5.60 -8.78
C ASP A 53 13.22 -5.54 -7.36
N ARG A 54 13.12 -4.39 -6.68
CA ARG A 54 13.58 -4.19 -5.30
C ARG A 54 12.51 -4.53 -4.26
N LEU A 55 11.31 -4.97 -4.68
CA LEU A 55 10.22 -5.35 -3.78
C LEU A 55 10.03 -6.87 -3.73
N LEU A 56 10.08 -7.44 -2.52
CA LEU A 56 9.72 -8.82 -2.27
C LEU A 56 8.29 -8.90 -1.72
N VAL A 57 7.39 -9.50 -2.48
CA VAL A 57 5.99 -9.72 -2.10
C VAL A 57 5.75 -11.22 -1.98
N VAL A 58 5.26 -11.66 -0.83
CA VAL A 58 4.93 -13.05 -0.54
C VAL A 58 3.48 -13.11 -0.08
N THR A 59 2.74 -14.09 -0.60
CA THR A 59 1.31 -14.31 -0.33
C THR A 59 1.07 -15.65 0.33
#